data_AF-A0A4Q7UPV9-F1
#
_entry.id   AF-A0A4Q7UPV9-F1
#
_cell.length_a   1.000
_cell.length_b   1.000
_cell.length_c   1.000
_cell.angle_alpha   90.00
_cell.angle_beta   90.00
_cell.angle_gamma   90.00
#
_symmetry.space_group_name_H-M   'P 1'
#
loop_
_entity.id
_entity.type
_entity.pdbx_description
1 polymer ?
#
loop_
_entity_poly.entity_id
_entity_poly.type
_entity_poly.pdbx_seq_one_letter_code
_entity_poly.pdbx_strand_id
1 'polypeptide(L)'
;MSALRAPTVGGLAGGVGTSTVAHALRGRDLGPVGGAARLPDVVVCRASVSGLERAARIAPATPGAGHPVLAVTTDGADTSEGPLADRLRDGAAGWAALVLLPRVLHWPLVGDPLAEATSLLTLPADDLPEPVRDYARALTRIVEALTAGGRLERADAGTDGVTGPLRPVRGVRIGPPEPETGGRRPGWSVPVATGLAW
;
A
#
# COMPACT_ATOMS: atom_id res chain seq x y z
N MET A 1 0.87 24.90 16.77
CA MET A 1 0.35 23.54 16.53
C MET A 1 1.13 22.97 15.35
N SER A 2 1.95 21.95 15.56
CA SER A 2 2.71 21.32 14.47
C SER A 2 1.73 20.64 13.51
N ALA A 3 1.90 20.85 12.20
CA ALA A 3 1.07 20.21 11.20
C ALA A 3 1.37 18.70 11.18
N LEU A 4 0.35 17.87 11.37
CA LEU A 4 0.46 16.42 11.21
C LEU A 4 0.65 16.08 9.72
N ARG A 5 1.63 15.25 9.42
CA ARG A 5 1.92 14.71 8.09
C ARG A 5 0.94 13.56 7.78
N ALA A 6 0.51 13.48 6.52
CA ALA A 6 -0.27 12.34 6.04
C ALA A 6 0.58 11.05 6.04
N PRO A 7 0.08 9.93 6.60
CA PRO A 7 0.85 8.69 6.68
C PRO A 7 1.06 8.08 5.29
N THR A 8 2.20 7.42 5.08
CA THR A 8 2.47 6.62 3.88
C THR A 8 2.21 5.14 4.13
N VAL A 9 1.63 4.45 3.15
CA VAL A 9 1.24 3.04 3.25
C VAL A 9 1.82 2.28 2.05
N GLY A 10 2.47 1.15 2.29
CA GLY A 10 3.02 0.30 1.22
C GLY A 10 2.74 -1.17 1.46
N GLY A 11 2.57 -1.96 0.39
CA GLY A 11 2.23 -3.39 0.47
C GLY A 11 3.38 -4.32 0.12
N LEU A 12 3.49 -5.50 0.74
CA LEU A 12 4.51 -6.51 0.39
C LEU A 12 4.10 -7.42 -0.77
N ALA A 13 2.88 -7.28 -1.28
CA ALA A 13 2.35 -7.98 -2.44
C ALA A 13 1.13 -7.21 -3.00
N GLY A 14 0.66 -7.59 -4.19
CA GLY A 14 -0.61 -7.14 -4.72
C GLY A 14 -1.81 -7.73 -3.97
N GLY A 15 -2.91 -6.99 -3.88
CA GLY A 15 -4.17 -7.48 -3.30
C GLY A 15 -4.12 -7.74 -1.78
N VAL A 16 -3.25 -7.03 -1.06
CA VAL A 16 -3.15 -7.10 0.41
C VAL A 16 -3.97 -6.01 1.12
N GLY A 17 -4.64 -5.12 0.38
CA GLY A 17 -5.42 -4.02 0.96
C GLY A 17 -4.63 -2.72 1.20
N THR A 18 -3.50 -2.52 0.54
CA THR A 18 -2.69 -1.30 0.67
C THR A 18 -3.52 -0.03 0.40
N SER A 19 -4.28 -0.01 -0.70
CA SER A 19 -5.05 1.17 -1.11
C SER A 19 -6.22 1.46 -0.18
N THR A 20 -6.89 0.43 0.35
CA THR A 20 -7.99 0.61 1.31
C THR A 20 -7.46 1.15 2.64
N VAL A 21 -6.32 0.64 3.12
CA VAL A 21 -5.66 1.19 4.32
C VAL A 21 -5.22 2.64 4.07
N ALA A 22 -4.59 2.94 2.93
CA ALA A 22 -4.16 4.29 2.59
C ALA A 22 -5.33 5.28 2.56
N HIS A 23 -6.45 4.91 1.91
CA HIS A 23 -7.64 5.77 1.83
C HIS A 23 -8.29 5.97 3.20
N ALA A 24 -8.42 4.90 3.99
CA ALA A 24 -8.99 5.00 5.33
C ALA A 24 -8.19 5.89 6.26
N LEU A 25 -6.86 5.85 6.17
CA LEU A 25 -5.96 6.70 6.95
C LEU A 25 -5.78 8.11 6.35
N ARG A 26 -6.45 8.42 5.23
CA ARG A 26 -6.22 9.64 4.42
C ARG A 26 -4.73 9.85 4.12
N GLY A 27 -4.04 8.74 3.92
CA GLY A 27 -2.61 8.65 3.66
C GLY A 27 -2.28 8.53 2.17
N ARG A 28 -0.99 8.37 1.90
CA ARG A 28 -0.45 8.16 0.56
C ARG A 28 -0.16 6.68 0.33
N ASP A 29 -0.79 6.10 -0.69
CA ASP A 29 -0.47 4.76 -1.18
C ASP A 29 0.85 4.81 -1.99
N LEU A 30 1.84 4.00 -1.57
CA LEU A 30 3.13 3.85 -2.26
C LEU A 30 3.17 2.60 -3.15
N GLY A 31 2.12 1.79 -3.17
CA GLY A 31 2.08 0.53 -3.89
C GLY A 31 3.00 -0.54 -3.27
N PRO A 32 3.52 -1.48 -4.08
CA PRO A 32 4.40 -2.54 -3.61
C PRO A 32 5.75 -2.02 -3.07
N VAL A 33 6.17 -2.52 -1.91
CA VAL A 33 7.47 -2.20 -1.27
C VAL A 33 8.24 -3.50 -0.99
N GLY A 34 9.51 -3.55 -1.39
CA GLY A 34 10.33 -4.77 -1.29
C GLY A 34 11.84 -4.56 -1.19
N GLY A 35 12.29 -3.34 -0.89
CA GLY A 35 13.72 -2.98 -0.84
C GLY A 35 13.98 -1.48 -0.75
N ALA A 36 13.01 -0.71 -0.23
CA ALA A 36 13.16 0.73 -0.11
C ALA A 36 14.13 1.08 1.02
N ALA A 37 14.98 2.09 0.79
CA ALA A 37 15.90 2.62 1.82
C ALA A 37 15.15 3.16 3.05
N ARG A 38 13.89 3.59 2.87
CA ARG A 38 12.99 4.05 3.93
C ARG A 38 11.67 3.30 3.84
N LEU A 39 11.27 2.70 4.96
CA LEU A 39 9.98 2.02 5.07
C LEU A 39 8.83 3.05 5.18
N PRO A 40 7.64 2.74 4.62
CA PRO A 40 6.43 3.55 4.82
C PRO A 40 6.02 3.60 6.29
N ASP A 41 5.09 4.48 6.64
CA ASP A 41 4.49 4.53 7.99
C ASP A 41 3.79 3.22 8.36
N VAL A 42 3.09 2.64 7.39
CA VAL A 42 2.40 1.36 7.51
C VAL A 42 2.86 0.43 6.39
N VAL A 43 3.30 -0.77 6.75
CA VAL A 43 3.57 -1.86 5.82
C VAL A 43 2.42 -2.85 5.89
N VAL A 44 1.85 -3.22 4.74
CA VAL A 44 0.72 -4.14 4.65
C VAL A 44 1.17 -5.47 4.04
N CYS A 45 0.82 -6.59 4.66
CA CYS A 45 1.04 -7.92 4.10
C CYS A 45 -0.18 -8.82 4.30
N ARG A 46 -0.17 -10.01 3.70
CA ARG A 46 -1.20 -11.02 3.93
C ARG A 46 -0.81 -11.88 5.13
N ALA A 47 -1.80 -12.38 5.86
CA ALA A 47 -1.66 -13.39 6.91
C ALA A 47 -1.28 -14.75 6.31
N SER A 48 -0.05 -14.86 5.83
CA SER A 48 0.54 -16.08 5.31
C SER A 48 1.99 -16.19 5.76
N VAL A 49 2.53 -17.41 5.81
CA VAL A 49 3.94 -17.64 6.13
C VAL A 49 4.85 -16.80 5.23
N SER A 50 4.61 -16.81 3.92
CA SER A 50 5.41 -16.03 2.95
C SER A 50 5.27 -14.51 3.11
N GLY A 51 4.10 -14.02 3.53
CA GLY A 51 3.87 -12.60 3.82
C GLY A 51 4.63 -12.14 5.06
N LEU A 52 4.59 -12.94 6.12
CA LEU A 52 5.30 -12.66 7.37
C LEU A 52 6.82 -12.80 7.22
N GLU A 53 7.30 -13.77 6.44
CA GLU A 53 8.73 -13.88 6.11
C GLU A 53 9.23 -12.67 5.30
N ARG A 54 8.42 -12.15 4.37
CA ARG A 54 8.75 -10.89 3.67
C ARG A 54 8.81 -9.71 4.62
N ALA A 55 7.86 -9.64 5.57
CA ALA A 55 7.85 -8.58 6.58
C ALA A 55 9.10 -8.67 7.46
N ALA A 56 9.41 -9.85 8.00
CA ALA A 56 10.59 -10.07 8.85
C ALA A 56 11.90 -9.65 8.16
N ARG A 57 12.05 -9.90 6.85
CA ARG A 57 13.26 -9.50 6.10
C ARG A 57 13.48 -7.99 6.00
N ILE A 58 12.42 -7.20 6.09
CA ILE A 58 12.51 -5.74 6.00
C ILE A 58 12.28 -5.06 7.35
N ALA A 59 12.06 -5.83 8.41
CA ALA A 59 11.83 -5.30 9.74
C ALA A 59 13.08 -4.52 10.20
N PRO A 60 12.91 -3.31 10.78
CA PRO A 60 14.01 -2.58 11.39
C PRO A 60 14.77 -3.42 12.41
N ALA A 61 16.10 -3.46 12.29
CA ALA A 61 16.97 -4.31 13.12
C ALA A 61 17.07 -3.86 14.60
N THR A 62 16.82 -2.59 14.89
CA THR A 62 16.99 -2.01 16.23
C THR A 62 15.72 -1.31 16.65
N PRO A 63 15.10 -1.66 17.80
CA PRO A 63 13.92 -0.98 18.34
C PRO A 63 14.18 0.51 18.57
N GLY A 64 13.21 1.37 18.22
CA GLY A 64 13.34 2.81 18.39
C GLY A 64 12.02 3.54 18.20
N ALA A 65 11.97 4.78 18.69
CA ALA A 65 10.83 5.66 18.43
C ALA A 65 10.70 5.87 16.91
N GLY A 66 9.48 5.75 16.37
CA GLY A 66 9.22 5.95 14.94
C GLY A 66 9.42 4.72 14.07
N HIS A 67 9.18 3.53 14.60
CA HIS A 67 9.08 2.31 13.79
C HIS A 67 7.79 2.28 12.96
N PRO A 68 7.80 1.60 11.80
CA PRO A 68 6.60 1.33 11.02
C PRO A 68 5.62 0.42 11.75
N VAL A 69 4.34 0.54 11.43
CA VAL A 69 3.31 -0.42 11.82
C VAL A 69 3.25 -1.52 10.75
N LEU A 70 3.20 -2.79 11.18
CA LEU A 70 2.88 -3.91 10.30
C LEU A 70 1.40 -4.21 10.38
N ALA A 71 0.70 -4.07 9.27
CA ALA A 71 -0.70 -4.42 9.15
C ALA A 71 -0.85 -5.73 8.36
N VAL A 72 -1.50 -6.72 8.94
CA VAL A 72 -1.55 -8.09 8.40
C VAL A 72 -3.00 -8.41 8.02
N THR A 73 -3.28 -8.46 6.73
CA THR A 73 -4.61 -8.74 6.20
C THR A 73 -4.96 -10.21 6.35
N THR A 74 -6.01 -10.51 7.11
CA THR A 74 -6.51 -11.87 7.33
C THR A 74 -7.65 -12.17 6.36
N ASP A 75 -7.62 -13.35 5.73
CA ASP A 75 -8.68 -13.80 4.81
C ASP A 75 -9.81 -14.56 5.55
N GLY A 76 -9.99 -14.31 6.85
CA GLY A 76 -10.94 -15.04 7.70
C GLY A 76 -10.45 -16.41 8.18
N ALA A 77 -9.19 -16.77 7.89
CA ALA A 77 -8.55 -17.93 8.49
C ALA A 77 -8.36 -17.73 10.00
N ASP A 78 -8.56 -18.79 10.77
CA ASP A 78 -8.23 -18.77 12.20
C ASP A 78 -6.72 -18.58 12.38
N THR A 79 -6.35 -17.50 13.06
CA THR A 79 -4.95 -17.13 13.35
C THR A 79 -4.55 -17.46 14.78
N SER A 80 -5.36 -18.20 15.53
CA SER A 80 -5.13 -18.49 16.95
C SER A 80 -4.12 -19.63 17.19
N GLU A 81 -4.02 -20.59 16.26
CA GLU A 81 -3.17 -21.76 16.41
C GLU A 81 -2.32 -22.09 15.17
N GLY A 82 -1.23 -22.84 15.40
CA GLY A 82 -0.37 -23.38 14.36
C GLY A 82 0.73 -22.43 13.84
N PRO A 83 1.38 -22.77 12.71
CA PRO A 83 2.58 -22.07 12.23
C PRO A 83 2.36 -20.59 11.93
N LEU A 84 1.14 -20.20 11.53
CA LEU A 84 0.81 -18.79 11.30
C LEU A 84 0.75 -18.01 12.61
N ALA A 85 0.19 -18.58 13.68
CA ALA A 85 0.13 -17.96 15.00
C ALA A 85 1.52 -17.74 15.59
N ASP A 86 2.42 -18.73 15.44
CA ASP A 86 3.82 -18.59 15.88
C ASP A 86 4.54 -17.47 15.12
N ARG A 87 4.36 -17.40 13.80
CA ARG A 87 4.94 -16.33 12.98
C ARG A 87 4.36 -14.96 13.29
N LEU A 88 3.09 -14.86 13.66
CA LEU A 88 2.49 -13.60 14.11
C LEU A 88 3.08 -13.15 15.45
N ARG A 89 3.34 -14.09 16.37
CA ARG A 89 3.98 -13.82 17.65
C ARG A 89 5.43 -13.32 17.47
N ASP A 90 6.19 -13.98 16.61
CA ASP A 90 7.58 -13.61 16.30
C ASP A 90 7.68 -12.35 15.44
N GLY A 91 6.72 -12.18 14.52
CA GLY A 91 6.71 -11.14 13.49
C GLY A 91 6.48 -9.73 14.00
N ALA A 92 6.15 -9.56 15.28
CA ALA A 92 6.03 -8.24 15.92
C ALA A 92 7.40 -7.56 16.15
N ALA A 93 8.49 -8.32 16.18
CA ALA A 93 9.83 -7.79 16.39
C ALA A 93 10.23 -6.78 15.29
N GLY A 94 10.71 -5.61 15.69
CA GLY A 94 11.14 -4.54 14.78
C GLY A 94 10.01 -3.62 14.30
N TRP A 95 8.75 -3.86 14.65
CA TRP A 95 7.62 -2.99 14.30
C TRP A 95 7.13 -2.19 15.51
N ALA A 96 6.50 -1.04 15.27
CA ALA A 96 5.85 -0.27 16.33
C ALA A 96 4.60 -0.99 16.88
N ALA A 97 3.89 -1.67 15.99
CA ALA A 97 2.76 -2.54 16.29
C ALA A 97 2.57 -3.54 15.16
N LEU A 98 2.03 -4.70 15.50
CA LEU A 98 1.46 -5.65 14.55
C LEU A 98 -0.07 -5.61 14.71
N VAL A 99 -0.78 -5.28 13.64
CA VAL A 99 -2.25 -5.14 13.65
C VAL A 99 -2.86 -6.08 12.63
N LEU A 100 -3.73 -6.98 13.09
CA LEU A 100 -4.53 -7.82 12.19
C LEU A 100 -5.64 -6.97 11.55
N LEU A 101 -5.68 -6.97 10.22
CA LEU A 101 -6.71 -6.31 9.42
C LEU A 101 -7.67 -7.37 8.86
N PRO A 102 -8.91 -7.47 9.35
CA PRO A 102 -9.86 -8.41 8.78
C PRO A 102 -10.19 -8.03 7.35
N ARG A 103 -10.21 -9.00 6.44
CA ARG A 103 -10.69 -8.73 5.08
C ARG A 103 -12.19 -8.43 5.11
N VAL A 104 -12.52 -7.26 4.57
CA VAL A 104 -13.90 -6.81 4.43
C VAL A 104 -14.51 -7.47 3.19
N LEU A 105 -15.34 -8.50 3.41
CA LEU A 105 -15.87 -9.34 2.34
C LEU A 105 -16.95 -8.67 1.48
N HIS A 106 -17.56 -7.57 1.94
CA HIS A 106 -18.60 -6.87 1.17
C HIS A 106 -18.01 -5.85 0.17
N TRP A 107 -16.76 -5.44 0.32
CA TRP A 107 -16.13 -4.46 -0.57
C TRP A 107 -16.06 -4.86 -2.06
N PRO A 108 -15.88 -6.14 -2.43
CA PRO A 108 -16.01 -6.56 -3.82
C PRO A 108 -17.43 -6.37 -4.40
N LEU A 109 -18.44 -6.17 -3.56
CA LEU A 109 -19.85 -6.06 -3.95
C LEU A 109 -20.34 -4.61 -4.04
N VAL A 110 -19.58 -3.63 -3.55
CA VAL A 110 -19.94 -2.21 -3.60
C VAL A 110 -19.30 -1.52 -4.80
N GLY A 111 -19.94 -0.45 -5.28
CA GLY A 111 -19.46 0.29 -6.45
C GLY A 111 -18.15 1.05 -6.23
N ASP A 112 -17.92 1.55 -5.01
CA ASP A 112 -16.70 2.27 -4.65
C ASP A 112 -16.22 1.90 -3.23
N PRO A 113 -15.38 0.85 -3.09
CA PRO A 113 -14.86 0.44 -1.79
C PRO A 113 -13.85 1.43 -1.19
N LEU A 114 -13.25 2.31 -2.00
CA LEU A 114 -12.26 3.28 -1.52
C LEU A 114 -12.94 4.51 -0.91
N ALA A 115 -14.05 4.95 -1.47
CA ALA A 115 -14.91 5.97 -0.85
C ALA A 115 -15.43 5.48 0.50
N GLU A 116 -15.87 4.22 0.58
CA GLU A 116 -16.32 3.62 1.84
C GLU A 116 -15.18 3.51 2.85
N ALA A 117 -13.98 3.06 2.44
CA ALA A 117 -12.83 3.02 3.33
C ALA A 117 -12.49 4.40 3.94
N THR A 118 -12.63 5.48 3.16
CA THR A 118 -12.33 6.86 3.58
C THR A 118 -13.27 7.38 4.69
N SER A 119 -14.50 6.86 4.77
CA SER A 119 -15.49 7.29 5.77
C SER A 119 -15.34 6.58 7.12
N LEU A 120 -14.65 5.44 7.18
CA LEU A 120 -14.64 4.57 8.36
C LEU A 120 -14.12 5.23 9.65
N LEU A 121 -13.13 6.12 9.54
CA LEU A 121 -12.59 6.83 10.70
C LEU A 121 -13.30 8.16 10.99
N THR A 122 -14.33 8.51 10.22
CA THR A 122 -15.16 9.71 10.44
C THR A 122 -16.46 9.41 11.15
N LEU A 123 -16.90 8.15 11.13
CA LEU A 123 -18.12 7.70 11.79
C LEU A 123 -17.79 7.01 13.11
N PRO A 124 -18.63 7.16 14.14
CA PRO A 124 -18.56 6.31 15.33
C PRO A 124 -18.65 4.83 14.94
N ALA A 125 -17.87 3.98 15.63
CA ALA A 125 -17.87 2.54 15.33
C ALA A 125 -19.26 1.90 15.48
N ASP A 126 -20.13 2.47 16.31
CA ASP A 126 -21.51 2.01 16.51
C ASP A 126 -22.44 2.25 15.34
N ASP A 127 -22.12 3.23 14.50
CA ASP A 127 -22.88 3.58 13.30
C ASP A 127 -22.40 2.81 12.06
N LEU A 128 -21.29 2.07 12.17
CA LEU A 128 -20.75 1.27 11.08
C LEU A 128 -21.46 -0.09 10.97
N PRO A 129 -21.66 -0.59 9.73
CA PRO A 129 -22.13 -1.95 9.52
C PRO A 129 -21.17 -2.96 10.17
N GLU A 130 -21.75 -4.02 10.73
CA GLU A 130 -21.00 -5.07 11.46
C GLU A 130 -19.77 -5.58 10.68
N PRO A 131 -19.83 -5.88 9.36
CA PRO A 131 -18.66 -6.39 8.62
C PRO A 131 -17.47 -5.44 8.56
N VAL A 132 -17.67 -4.14 8.76
CA VAL A 132 -16.65 -3.09 8.62
C VAL A 132 -16.14 -2.56 9.96
N ARG A 133 -16.89 -2.85 11.03
CA ARG A 133 -16.58 -2.39 12.38
C ARG A 133 -15.23 -2.90 12.88
N ASP A 134 -14.93 -4.17 12.64
CA ASP A 134 -13.64 -4.75 13.06
C ASP A 134 -12.47 -4.21 12.24
N TYR A 135 -12.70 -3.88 10.96
CA TYR A 135 -11.71 -3.17 10.16
C TYR A 135 -11.45 -1.76 10.70
N ALA A 136 -12.50 -1.01 11.05
CA ALA A 136 -12.38 0.32 11.65
C ALA A 136 -11.66 0.30 13.01
N ARG A 137 -11.92 -0.71 13.84
CA ARG A 137 -11.17 -0.95 15.10
C ARG A 137 -9.69 -1.21 14.84
N ALA A 138 -9.37 -2.03 13.84
CA ALA A 138 -7.98 -2.27 13.45
C ALA A 138 -7.30 -0.99 12.94
N LEU A 139 -7.97 -0.18 12.13
CA LEU A 139 -7.47 1.13 11.69
C LEU A 139 -7.20 2.07 12.86
N THR A 140 -8.07 2.08 13.87
CA THR A 140 -7.88 2.89 15.09
C THR A 140 -6.60 2.50 15.81
N ARG A 141 -6.31 1.20 15.96
CA ARG A 141 -5.05 0.71 16.55
C ARG A 141 -3.82 1.13 15.74
N ILE A 142 -3.94 1.19 14.41
CA ILE A 142 -2.87 1.70 13.55
C ILE A 142 -2.62 3.19 13.85
N VAL A 143 -3.68 4.01 13.93
CA VAL A 143 -3.58 5.44 14.24
C VAL A 143 -2.95 5.67 15.61
N GLU A 144 -3.36 4.91 16.62
CA GLU A 144 -2.78 4.96 17.97
C GLU A 144 -1.28 4.66 17.95
N ALA A 145 -0.87 3.59 17.26
CA ALA A 145 0.55 3.22 17.14
C ALA A 145 1.37 4.28 16.39
N LEU A 146 0.83 4.87 15.31
CA LEU A 146 1.49 5.93 14.55
C LEU A 146 1.66 7.22 15.37
N THR A 147 0.65 7.55 16.18
CA THR A 147 0.65 8.72 17.06
C THR A 147 1.64 8.53 18.20
N ALA A 148 1.59 7.38 18.90
CA ALA A 148 2.52 7.05 19.97
C ALA A 148 3.99 6.99 19.50
N GLY A 149 4.22 6.57 18.24
CA GLY A 149 5.55 6.54 17.63
C GLY A 149 6.05 7.90 17.08
N GLY A 150 5.24 8.96 17.15
CA GLY A 150 5.57 10.29 16.61
C GLY A 150 5.81 10.30 15.09
N ARG A 151 5.26 9.34 14.34
CA ARG A 151 5.47 9.25 12.88
C ARG A 151 4.67 10.29 12.09
N LEU A 152 3.56 10.73 12.66
CA LEU A 152 2.72 11.79 12.10
C LEU A 152 3.33 13.19 12.33
N GLU A 153 4.16 13.34 13.35
CA GLU A 153 4.79 14.63 13.72
C GLU A 153 6.16 14.83 13.07
N ARG A 154 6.83 13.76 12.65
CA ARG A 154 8.06 13.88 11.86
C ARG A 154 7.69 14.48 10.51
N ALA A 155 8.00 15.78 10.34
CA ALA A 155 8.09 16.40 9.04
C ALA A 155 8.93 15.48 8.13
N ASP A 156 8.52 15.33 6.87
CA ASP A 156 9.32 14.63 5.88
C ASP A 156 10.68 15.36 5.75
N ALA A 157 11.67 14.95 6.52
CA ALA A 157 13.08 15.31 6.33
C ALA A 157 13.65 14.66 5.04
N GLY A 158 12.82 14.56 4.01
CA GLY A 158 13.03 13.76 2.81
C GLY A 158 12.40 14.40 1.56
N THR A 159 12.20 15.72 1.57
CA THR A 159 12.36 16.51 0.34
C THR A 159 13.83 16.92 0.17
N ASP A 160 14.76 16.02 0.49
CA ASP A 160 16.09 16.10 -0.08
C ASP A 160 15.97 15.82 -1.57
N GLY A 161 16.38 16.82 -2.34
CA GLY A 161 16.13 16.91 -3.76
C GLY A 161 16.53 15.66 -4.54
N VAL A 162 15.72 15.37 -5.55
CA VAL A 162 16.25 14.75 -6.77
C VAL A 162 17.18 15.78 -7.43
N THR A 163 18.37 15.93 -6.85
CA THR A 163 19.58 16.47 -7.46
C THR A 163 20.61 15.35 -7.48
N GLY A 164 20.18 14.17 -7.94
CA GLY A 164 21.07 13.12 -8.41
C GLY A 164 21.09 13.18 -9.93
N PRO A 165 22.26 13.14 -10.60
CA PRO A 165 22.32 13.15 -12.05
C PRO A 165 21.51 11.97 -12.58
N LEU A 166 20.54 12.27 -13.46
CA LEU A 166 19.77 11.26 -14.19
C LEU A 166 20.75 10.23 -14.75
N ARG A 167 20.62 8.97 -14.31
CA ARG A 167 21.34 7.87 -14.95
C ARG A 167 20.90 7.83 -16.42
N PRO A 168 21.82 7.88 -17.39
CA PRO A 168 21.44 7.73 -18.78
C PRO A 168 20.85 6.33 -18.99
N VAL A 169 19.57 6.27 -19.34
CA VAL A 169 18.97 5.07 -19.92
C VAL A 169 19.62 4.89 -21.29
N ARG A 170 20.58 3.97 -21.36
CA ARG A 170 21.09 3.47 -22.64
C ARG A 170 19.91 2.87 -23.40
N GLY A 171 19.45 3.53 -24.46
CA GLY A 171 18.57 2.88 -25.43
C GLY A 171 17.62 3.77 -26.22
N VAL A 172 17.31 4.99 -25.77
CA VAL A 172 16.37 5.85 -26.51
C VAL A 172 17.13 6.94 -27.25
N ARG A 173 17.40 6.72 -28.54
CA ARG A 173 17.76 7.80 -29.47
C ARG A 173 16.46 8.48 -29.91
N ILE A 174 16.14 9.62 -29.32
CA ILE A 174 15.22 10.57 -29.96
C ILE A 174 16.08 11.36 -30.95
N GLY A 175 16.10 10.91 -32.20
CA GLY A 175 16.66 11.68 -33.31
C GLY A 175 15.74 12.87 -33.65
N PRO A 176 16.29 13.97 -34.17
CA PRO A 176 15.48 15.09 -34.64
C PRO A 176 14.55 14.64 -35.79
N PRO A 177 13.36 15.26 -35.96
CA PRO A 177 12.50 14.96 -37.10
C PRO A 177 13.22 15.37 -38.40
N GLU A 178 13.51 14.40 -39.26
CA GLU A 178 14.01 14.67 -40.60
C GLU A 178 12.90 15.31 -41.47
N PRO A 179 13.24 16.26 -42.36
CA PRO A 179 12.28 16.91 -43.23
C PRO A 179 11.76 15.96 -44.30
N GLU A 180 10.43 15.91 -44.42
CA GLU A 180 9.70 15.14 -45.43
C GLU A 180 10.17 15.48 -46.84
N THR A 181 10.83 14.53 -47.51
CA THR A 181 11.05 14.57 -48.96
C THR A 181 10.52 13.28 -49.56
N GLY A 182 9.53 13.44 -50.45
CA GLY A 182 8.66 12.37 -50.93
C GLY A 182 9.38 11.18 -51.59
N GLY A 183 8.79 10.00 -51.41
CA GLY A 183 9.20 8.78 -52.08
C GLY A 183 8.15 7.68 -51.88
N ARG A 184 7.75 7.04 -52.98
CA ARG A 184 6.68 6.05 -53.10
C ARG A 184 6.87 4.79 -52.22
N ARG A 185 5.76 4.33 -51.62
CA ARG A 185 5.17 2.95 -51.48
C ARG A 185 6.14 1.73 -51.48
N PRO A 186 5.90 0.64 -50.68
CA PRO A 186 4.65 -0.14 -50.80
C PRO A 186 4.09 -0.86 -49.55
N GLY A 187 2.76 -1.03 -49.56
CA GLY A 187 2.08 -2.28 -49.22
C GLY A 187 2.23 -2.88 -47.82
N TRP A 188 1.30 -2.55 -46.93
CA TRP A 188 0.80 -3.52 -45.96
C TRP A 188 -0.70 -3.29 -45.73
N SER A 189 -1.48 -4.33 -46.01
CA SER A 189 -2.94 -4.38 -45.90
C SER A 189 -3.36 -4.56 -44.44
N VAL A 190 -4.33 -3.76 -43.98
CA VAL A 190 -5.01 -3.95 -42.69
C VAL A 190 -6.30 -4.75 -42.95
N PRO A 191 -6.61 -5.82 -42.20
CA PRO A 191 -7.94 -6.40 -42.25
C PRO A 191 -8.92 -5.49 -41.51
N VAL A 192 -9.95 -5.05 -42.23
CA VAL A 192 -11.13 -4.36 -41.71
C VAL A 192 -12.05 -5.38 -41.05
N ALA A 193 -12.34 -5.20 -39.76
CA ALA A 193 -13.47 -5.84 -39.11
C ALA A 193 -14.71 -4.94 -39.27
N THR A 194 -15.52 -5.21 -40.29
CA THR A 194 -16.97 -4.93 -40.28
C THR A 194 -17.60 -5.79 -39.17
N GLY A 195 -18.54 -5.34 -38.35
CA GLY A 195 -19.61 -4.37 -38.56
C GLY A 195 -20.90 -5.01 -38.02
N LEU A 196 -21.68 -4.22 -37.27
CA LEU A 196 -22.93 -4.56 -36.56
C LEU A 196 -24.12 -4.98 -37.44
N ALA A 197 -25.13 -5.53 -36.74
CA ALA A 197 -26.56 -5.75 -37.06
C ALA A 197 -26.84 -6.93 -38.00
N TRP A 198 -27.74 -7.87 -37.68
CA TRP A 198 -29.12 -7.73 -37.17
C TRP A 198 -29.47 -8.65 -35.99
#